data_AF-A0A7X4IBS2-F1
#
_entry.id   AF-A0A7X4IBS2-F1
#
_cell.length_a   1.000
_cell.length_b   1.000
_cell.length_c   1.000
_cell.angle_alpha   90.00
_cell.angle_beta   90.00
_cell.angle_gamma   90.00
#
_symmetry.space_group_name_H-M   'P 1'
#
loop_
_entity.id
_entity.type
_entity.pdbx_description
1 polymer ?
#
loop_
_entity_poly.entity_id
_entity_poly.type
_entity_poly.pdbx_seq_one_letter_code
_entity_poly.pdbx_strand_id
1 'polypeptide(L)' 'MYDYDGNMGYFQRQLEKAGISQEEVDMNNYAGLTARELQSIVDGVIKTKQIRESKKEA' A
#
# COMPACT_ATOMS: atom_id res chain seq x y z
N MET A 1 8.98 12.30 16.94
CA MET A 1 10.06 11.73 16.12
C MET A 1 9.36 10.74 15.20
N TYR A 2 9.32 10.97 13.89
CA TYR A 2 8.68 10.02 12.97
C TYR A 2 9.72 8.94 12.66
N ASP A 3 9.56 7.77 13.24
CA ASP A 3 10.43 6.59 13.11
C ASP A 3 10.25 5.94 11.73
N TYR A 4 10.51 6.69 10.66
CA TYR A 4 10.51 6.15 9.32
C TYR A 4 11.90 6.26 8.71
N ASP A 5 12.63 5.17 8.84
CA ASP A 5 14.01 4.98 8.40
C ASP A 5 14.12 4.85 6.85
N GLY A 6 13.03 5.10 6.11
CA GLY A 6 12.98 4.95 4.66
C GLY A 6 12.70 3.53 4.16
N ASN A 7 12.36 2.57 5.03
CA ASN A 7 12.16 1.18 4.61
C ASN A 7 10.78 0.98 3.96
N MET A 8 10.76 1.09 2.62
CA MET A 8 9.58 0.82 1.77
C MET A 8 8.95 -0.55 2.01
N GLY A 9 9.71 -1.52 2.51
CA GLY A 9 9.22 -2.84 2.87
C GLY A 9 8.13 -2.81 3.95
N TYR A 10 8.05 -1.79 4.80
CA TYR A 10 6.95 -1.64 5.74
C TYR A 10 5.60 -1.46 5.02
N PHE A 11 5.56 -0.54 4.05
CA PHE A 11 4.36 -0.28 3.26
C PHE A 11 4.06 -1.42 2.27
N GLN A 12 5.10 -1.98 1.64
CA GLN A 12 4.95 -3.12 0.74
C GLN A 12 4.28 -4.31 1.42
N ARG A 13 4.69 -4.64 2.65
CA ARG A 13 4.08 -5.75 3.43
C ARG A 13 2.61 -5.54 3.76
N GLN A 14 2.11 -4.31 3.84
CA GLN A 14 0.69 -4.06 4.06
C GLN A 14 -0.13 -4.41 2.82
N LEU A 15 0.37 -4.05 1.64
CA LEU A 15 -0.22 -4.43 0.35
C LEU A 15 -0.21 -5.95 0.18
N GLU A 16 0.92 -6.61 0.47
CA GLU A 16 1.05 -8.07 0.41
C GLU A 16 0.05 -8.80 1.33
N LYS A 17 -0.16 -8.29 2.55
CA LYS A 17 -1.17 -8.82 3.49
C LYS A 17 -2.60 -8.67 2.97
N ALA A 18 -2.85 -7.62 2.18
CA ALA A 18 -4.11 -7.44 1.46
C ALA A 18 -4.15 -8.21 0.12
N GLY A 19 -3.13 -9.05 -0.16
CA GLY A 19 -3.00 -9.85 -1.38
C GLY A 19 -2.69 -9.02 -2.63
N ILE A 20 -2.08 -7.84 -2.46
CA ILE A 20 -1.61 -6.99 -3.56
C ILE A 20 -0.11 -7.19 -3.66
N SER A 21 0.33 -7.74 -4.79
CA SER A 21 1.73 -8.04 -5.04
C SER A 21 2.55 -6.77 -5.36
N GLN A 22 3.88 -6.87 -5.23
CA GLN A 22 4.78 -5.80 -5.66
C GLN A 22 4.68 -5.51 -7.16
N GLU A 23 4.34 -6.50 -7.98
CA GLU A 23 4.10 -6.31 -9.42
C GLU A 23 2.88 -5.42 -9.69
N GLU A 24 1.83 -5.53 -8.86
CA GLU A 24 0.64 -4.67 -8.97
C GLU A 24 0.91 -3.26 -8.45
N VAL A 25 1.62 -3.15 -7.32
CA VAL A 25 2.01 -1.87 -6.71
C VAL A 25 3.37 -2.00 -6.04
N ASP A 26 4.38 -1.37 -6.63
CA ASP A 26 5.73 -1.29 -6.08
C ASP A 26 5.93 0.02 -5.29
N MET A 27 6.08 -0.10 -3.97
CA MET A 27 6.27 1.06 -3.09
C MET A 27 7.58 1.81 -3.34
N ASN A 28 8.57 1.19 -3.99
CA ASN A 28 9.82 1.86 -4.35
C ASN A 28 9.60 2.97 -5.39
N ASN A 29 8.52 2.90 -6.19
CA ASN A 29 8.17 3.95 -7.15
C ASN A 29 7.72 5.26 -6.48
N TYR A 30 7.46 5.24 -5.17
CA TYR A 30 7.02 6.38 -4.38
C TYR A 30 8.13 6.90 -3.45
N ALA A 31 9.40 6.58 -3.76
CA ALA A 31 10.55 7.12 -3.05
C ALA A 31 10.54 8.65 -3.01
N GLY A 32 10.85 9.21 -1.83
CA GLY A 32 10.84 10.65 -1.59
C GLY A 32 9.54 11.20 -1.00
N LEU A 33 8.46 10.40 -0.93
CA LEU A 33 7.26 10.77 -0.19
C LEU A 33 7.44 10.60 1.32
N THR A 34 6.66 11.38 2.08
CA THR A 34 6.57 11.22 3.53
C THR A 34 5.85 9.93 3.90
N ALA A 35 6.10 9.41 5.10
CA ALA A 35 5.39 8.23 5.62
C ALA A 35 3.86 8.39 5.60
N ARG A 36 3.34 9.61 5.81
CA ARG A 36 1.90 9.90 5.76
C ARG A 36 1.34 9.77 4.34
N GLU A 37 2.08 10.25 3.35
CA GLU A 37 1.69 10.14 1.93
C GLU A 37 1.77 8.68 1.46
N LEU A 38 2.84 7.97 1.84
CA LEU A 38 2.98 6.53 1.56
C LEU A 38 1.85 5.72 2.19
N GLN A 39 1.48 5.99 3.44
CA GLN A 39 0.35 5.31 4.09
C GLN A 39 -0.98 5.63 3.37
N SER A 40 -1.18 6.87 2.93
CA SER A 40 -2.39 7.26 2.19
C SER A 40 -2.55 6.48 0.88
N ILE A 41 -1.44 6.19 0.19
CA ILE A 41 -1.42 5.35 -1.01
C ILE A 41 -1.81 3.92 -0.66
N VAL A 42 -1.16 3.33 0.34
CA VAL A 42 -1.44 1.96 0.80
C VAL A 42 -2.92 1.79 1.15
N ASP A 43 -3.47 2.68 1.98
CA ASP A 43 -4.87 2.64 2.41
C ASP A 43 -5.83 2.74 1.22
N GLY A 44 -5.52 3.62 0.26
CA GLY A 44 -6.29 3.81 -0.95
C GLY A 44 -6.34 2.56 -1.82
N VAL A 45 -5.19 1.93 -2.08
CA VAL A 45 -5.09 0.71 -2.91
C VAL A 45 -5.86 -0.43 -2.25
N ILE A 46 -5.66 -0.66 -0.95
CA ILE A 46 -6.35 -1.73 -0.20
C ILE A 46 -7.87 -1.53 -0.27
N LYS A 47 -8.34 -0.31 -0.01
CA LYS A 47 -9.78 0.02 -0.07
C LYS A 47 -10.35 -0.23 -1.47
N THR A 48 -9.65 0.18 -2.52
CA THR A 48 -10.09 -0.08 -3.90
C THR A 48 -10.19 -1.56 -4.21
N LYS A 49 -9.22 -2.37 -3.74
CA LYS A 49 -9.27 -3.83 -3.92
C LYS A 49 -10.48 -4.44 -3.21
N GLN A 50 -10.69 -4.12 -1.93
CA GLN A 50 -11.83 -4.60 -1.16
C GLN A 50 -13.16 -4.28 -1.84
N ILE A 51 -13.34 -3.04 -2.32
CA ILE A 51 -14.56 -2.65 -3.05
C ILE A 51 -14.76 -3.50 -4.32
N ARG A 52 -13.70 -3.82 -5.05
CA ARG A 52 -13.78 -4.64 -6.26
C ARG A 52 -14.16 -6.09 -5.93
N GLU A 53 -13.61 -6.65 -4.87
CA GLU A 53 -13.90 -8.02 -4.42
C GLU A 53 -15.35 -8.12 -3.90
N SER A 54 -15.80 -7.18 -3.06
CA SER A 54 -17.18 -7.17 -2.58
C SER A 54 -18.23 -7.01 -3.69
N LYS A 55 -17.88 -6.38 -4.82
CA LYS A 55 -18.76 -6.28 -5.99
C LYS A 55 -18.79 -7.52 -6.87
N LYS A 56 -17.81 -8.42 -6.76
CA LYS A 56 -17.77 -9.68 -7.53
C LYS A 56 -18.60 -10.79 -6.87
N GLU A 57 -18.86 -10.66 -5.58
CA GLU A 57 -19.63 -11.64 -4.79
C GLU A 57 -21.14 -11.30 -4.69
N ALA A 58 -21.59 -10.18 -5.29
CA ALA A 58 -22.98 -9.71 -5.31
C ALA A 58 -23.61 -9.88 -6.69
#